data_AF-A0A9E5ERG3-F1
#
_entry.id   AF-A0A9E5ERG3-F1
#
_cell.length_a   1.000
_cell.length_b   1.000
_cell.length_c   1.000
_cell.angle_alpha   90.00
_cell.angle_beta   90.00
_cell.angle_gamma   90.00
#
_symmetry.space_group_name_H-M   'P 1'
#
loop_
_entity.id
_entity.type
_entity.pdbx_description
1 polymer ?
#
loop_
_entity_poly.entity_id
_entity_poly.type
_entity_poly.pdbx_seq_one_letter_code
_entity_poly.pdbx_strand_id
1 'polypeptide(L)' 'MRHLLVTNDFPPKVGGIQSLLWEWWRRLPADDVAVFTSPHRDAAAFDAAAPFAIDRAREPVLLPHPGMS' A
#
# COMPACT_ATOMS: atom_id res chain seq x y z
N MET A 1 13.43 8.21 -9.53
CA MET A 1 12.91 6.94 -10.09
C MET A 1 11.64 6.67 -9.31
N ARG A 2 10.51 6.39 -9.96
CA ARG A 2 9.24 6.21 -9.24
C ARG A 2 8.95 4.74 -8.98
N HIS A 3 8.75 4.36 -7.72
CA HIS A 3 8.51 2.98 -7.29
C HIS A 3 7.06 2.78 -6.84
N LEU A 4 6.44 1.69 -7.30
CA LEU A 4 5.10 1.28 -6.88
C LEU A 4 5.18 -0.04 -6.13
N LEU A 5 4.71 -0.07 -4.88
CA LEU A 5 4.48 -1.31 -4.14
C LEU A 5 3.10 -1.84 -4.43
N VAL A 6 3.01 -3.07 -4.92
CA VAL A 6 1.74 -3.79 -5.07
C VAL A 6 1.71 -4.93 -4.05
N THR A 7 0.76 -4.91 -3.10
CA THR A 7 0.71 -5.91 -2.02
C THR A 7 -0.69 -6.08 -1.44
N ASN A 8 -1.03 -7.29 -0.98
CA ASN A 8 -2.25 -7.53 -0.17
C ASN A 8 -2.06 -7.22 1.32
N ASP A 9 -0.83 -6.91 1.71
CA ASP A 9 -0.39 -6.90 3.10
C ASP A 9 0.23 -5.55 3.46
N PHE A 10 -0.62 -4.53 3.55
CA PHE A 10 -0.23 -3.20 4.01
C PHE A 10 -1.07 -2.75 5.22
N PRO A 11 -0.55 -1.86 6.08
CA PRO A 11 -1.35 -1.28 7.16
C PRO A 11 -2.67 -0.66 6.66
N PRO A 12 -3.69 -0.55 7.54
CA PRO A 12 -3.65 -0.77 8.99
C PRO A 12 -3.78 -2.24 9.43
N LYS A 13 -3.75 -3.20 8.50
CA LYS A 13 -3.63 -4.62 8.84
C LYS A 13 -2.37 -4.84 9.69
N VAL A 14 -2.49 -5.58 10.80
CA VAL A 14 -1.39 -5.81 11.74
C VAL A 14 -0.70 -7.14 11.44
N GLY A 15 0.62 -7.09 11.30
CA GLY A 15 1.47 -8.27 11.12
C GLY A 15 2.89 -7.91 10.70
N GLY A 16 3.78 -8.91 10.67
CA GLY A 16 5.21 -8.68 10.41
C GLY A 16 5.50 -8.13 9.02
N ILE A 17 4.83 -8.65 7.98
CA ILE A 17 4.99 -8.19 6.59
C ILE A 17 4.53 -6.75 6.44
N GLN A 18 3.36 -6.42 7.02
CA GLN A 18 2.76 -5.10 6.96
C GLN A 18 3.67 -4.06 7.62
N SER A 19 4.19 -4.37 8.81
CA SER A 19 5.16 -3.53 9.52
C SER A 19 6.45 -3.36 8.72
N LEU A 20 7.00 -4.44 8.14
CA LEU A 20 8.21 -4.37 7.33
C LEU A 20 8.03 -3.45 6.11
N LEU A 21 6.98 -3.68 5.33
CA LEU A 21 6.69 -2.91 4.12
C LEU A 21 6.45 -1.43 4.45
N TRP A 22 5.70 -1.13 5.50
CA TRP A 22 5.50 0.24 5.98
C TRP A 22 6.80 0.92 6.36
N GLU A 23 7.61 0.25 7.18
CA GLU A 23 8.89 0.77 7.65
C GLU A 23 9.85 1.03 6.49
N TRP A 24 9.90 0.15 5.49
CA TRP A 24 10.71 0.36 4.30
C TRP A 24 10.20 1.52 3.45
N TRP A 25 8.91 1.55 3.12
CA TRP A 25 8.35 2.56 2.21
C TRP A 25 8.39 3.98 2.78
N ARG A 26 8.10 4.16 4.07
CA ARG A 26 8.07 5.49 4.70
C ARG A 26 9.44 6.15 4.88
N ARG A 27 10.53 5.43 4.62
CA ARG A 27 11.91 5.95 4.68
C ARG A 27 12.42 6.42 3.32
N LEU A 28 11.69 6.14 2.24
CA LEU A 28 12.02 6.62 0.90
C LEU A 28 11.48 8.04 0.69
N PRO A 29 12.03 8.82 -0.27
CA PRO A 29 11.47 10.12 -0.62
C PRO A 29 10.01 9.98 -1.04
N ALA A 30 9.11 10.72 -0.39
CA ALA A 30 7.68 10.52 -0.53
C ALA A 30 7.17 10.77 -1.96
N ASP A 31 7.78 11.71 -2.67
CA ASP A 31 7.44 12.05 -4.06
C ASP A 31 7.88 10.98 -5.07
N ASP A 32 8.71 10.01 -4.65
CA ASP A 32 9.24 8.94 -5.49
C ASP A 32 8.53 7.59 -5.26
N VAL A 33 7.57 7.49 -4.34
CA VAL A 33 6.93 6.21 -3.98
C VAL A 33 5.40 6.27 -3.90
N ALA A 34 4.76 5.14 -4.22
CA ALA A 34 3.34 4.93 -4.01
C ALA A 34 3.06 3.47 -3.62
N VAL A 35 1.85 3.22 -3.08
CA VAL A 35 1.36 1.89 -2.70
C VAL A 35 0.00 1.63 -3.34
N PHE A 36 -0.17 0.45 -3.93
CA PHE A 36 -1.46 -0.10 -4.33
C PHE A 36 -1.74 -1.38 -3.54
N THR A 37 -2.83 -1.41 -2.79
CA THR A 37 -3.11 -2.50 -1.84
C THR A 37 -4.58 -2.90 -1.76
N SER A 38 -4.87 -4.00 -1.06
CA SER A 38 -6.23 -4.47 -0.81
C SER A 38 -7.00 -3.53 0.14
N PRO A 39 -8.34 -3.52 0.08
CA PRO A 39 -9.16 -2.68 0.94
C PRO A 39 -9.04 -3.11 2.41
N HIS A 40 -9.12 -2.14 3.32
CA HIS A 40 -9.22 -2.39 4.75
C HIS A 40 -10.23 -1.42 5.37
N ARG A 41 -11.16 -1.92 6.19
CA ARG A 41 -12.26 -1.12 6.77
C ARG A 41 -11.79 0.12 7.54
N ASP A 42 -10.67 -0.01 8.24
CA ASP A 42 -10.11 1.05 9.10
C ASP A 42 -9.05 1.92 8.38
N ALA A 43 -8.97 1.83 7.04
CA ALA A 43 -7.88 2.44 6.26
C ALA A 43 -7.89 3.96 6.21
N ALA A 44 -9.07 4.60 6.22
CA ALA A 44 -9.21 6.02 5.87
C ALA A 44 -8.30 6.95 6.69
N ALA A 45 -8.23 6.74 8.01
CA ALA A 45 -7.39 7.55 8.88
C ALA A 45 -5.88 7.28 8.66
N PHE A 46 -5.51 6.04 8.36
CA PHE A 46 -4.13 5.66 8.08
C PHE A 46 -3.66 6.28 6.75
N ASP A 47 -4.45 6.12 5.70
CA ASP A 47 -4.10 6.58 4.36
C ASP A 47 -3.99 8.11 4.31
N ALA A 48 -4.88 8.82 5.03
CA ALA A 48 -4.82 10.29 5.15
C ALA A 48 -3.58 10.79 5.93
N ALA A 49 -3.01 9.97 6.80
CA ALA A 49 -1.82 10.31 7.58
C ALA A 49 -0.51 9.86 6.92
N ALA A 50 -0.59 9.04 5.86
CA ALA A 50 0.59 8.54 5.16
C ALA A 50 1.29 9.67 4.40
N PRO A 51 2.63 9.67 4.34
CA PRO A 51 3.37 10.74 3.65
C PRO A 51 3.34 10.60 2.12
N PHE A 52 2.85 9.48 1.58
CA PHE A 52 2.81 9.15 0.16
C PHE A 52 1.45 8.56 -0.24
N ALA A 53 1.18 8.49 -1.54
CA ALA A 53 -0.08 7.98 -2.07
C ALA A 53 -0.28 6.48 -1.74
N ILE A 54 -1.45 6.17 -1.21
CA ILE A 54 -1.94 4.80 -0.99
C ILE A 54 -3.28 4.68 -1.70
N ASP A 55 -3.30 3.90 -2.78
CA ASP A 55 -4.51 3.55 -3.50
C ASP A 55 -4.96 2.15 -3.10
N ARG A 56 -6.27 1.97 -2.93
CA ARG A 56 -6.86 0.67 -2.57
C ARG A 56 -7.74 0.12 -3.66
N ALA A 57 -7.54 -1.15 -3.97
CA ALA A 57 -8.43 -1.89 -4.86
C ALA A 57 -9.83 -2.05 -4.25
N ARG A 58 -10.80 -2.40 -5.10
CA ARG A 58 -12.15 -2.75 -4.66
C ARG A 58 -12.21 -4.20 -4.20
N GLU A 59 -11.40 -5.05 -4.82
CA GLU A 59 -11.32 -6.47 -4.61
C GLU A 59 -10.54 -6.79 -3.32
N PRO A 60 -10.99 -7.76 -2.52
CA PRO A 60 -10.36 -8.10 -1.24
C PRO A 60 -8.96 -8.70 -1.39
N VAL A 61 -8.63 -9.23 -2.58
CA VAL A 61 -7.34 -9.83 -2.89
C VAL A 61 -6.92 -9.38 -4.29
N LEU A 62 -5.70 -8.88 -4.39
CA LEU A 62 -5.00 -8.60 -5.64
C LEU A 62 -4.54 -9.92 -6.25
N LEU A 63 -5.18 -10.29 -7.36
CA LEU A 63 -4.80 -11.42 -8.19
C LEU A 63 -4.24 -10.90 -9.51
N PRO A 64 -3.19 -11.53 -10.08
CA PRO A 64 -2.72 -11.19 -11.41
C PRO A 64 -3.86 -11.32 -12.42
N HIS A 65 -4.17 -10.22 -13.11
CA HIS A 65 -5.13 -10.25 -14.21
C HIS A 65 -4.58 -9.51 -15.44
N PRO A 66 -5.01 -9.88 -16.66
CA PRO A 66 -4.44 -9.35 -17.91
C PRO A 66 -4.43 -7.83 -18.04
N GLY A 67 -5.35 -7.12 -17.36
CA GLY A 67 -5.39 -5.66 -17.33
C GLY A 67 -4.46 -4.96 -16.31
N MET A 68 -3.59 -5.68 -15.58
CA MET A 68 -2.59 -5.08 -14.69
C MET A 68 -1.29 -4.87 -15.49
N SER A 69 -1.21 -3.77 -16.24
CA SER A 69 -0.03 -3.37 -17.03
C SER A 69 0.51 -2.02 -16.58
#